data_AF-A0A358NJS1-F1
#
_entry.id   AF-A0A358NJS1-F1
#
_cell.length_a   1.000
_cell.length_b   1.000
_cell.length_c   1.000
_cell.angle_alpha   90.00
_cell.angle_beta   90.00
_cell.angle_gamma   90.00
#
_symmetry.space_group_name_H-M   'P 1'
#
loop_
_entity.id
_entity.type
_entity.pdbx_description
1 polymer ?
#
loop_
_entity_poly.entity_id
_entity_poly.type
_entity_poly.pdbx_seq_one_letter_code
_entity_poly.pdbx_strand_id
1 'polypeptide(L)'
;MMKALYSGVSGMRVHQTKMDVIGNNIANVNTYGYKTQRATFRDIYYQQIKNPSAGSADRGGTNSGQVGYGVQIGSVDTIHAITGYTPTNKSTDVYINGEGFFVVEASTGERLYTRLGALGFDSEGNMVDVNGSRVYGWNATGTPPTMPGTLGNIEAIKLPTPPADYKFNNITINPDGT
;
A
#
# COMPACT_ATOMS: atom_id res chain seq x y z
N MET A 1 -23.70 -32.61 18.25
CA MET A 1 -23.64 -31.31 18.95
C MET A 1 -22.28 -30.63 18.84
N MET A 2 -21.15 -31.30 19.11
CA MET A 2 -19.80 -30.68 19.02
C MET A 2 -19.48 -30.02 17.67
N LYS A 3 -19.85 -30.64 16.53
CA LYS A 3 -19.57 -30.08 15.18
C LYS A 3 -20.28 -28.75 14.92
N ALA A 4 -21.53 -28.60 15.38
CA ALA A 4 -22.28 -27.35 15.24
C ALA A 4 -21.68 -26.23 16.10
N LEU A 5 -21.20 -26.56 17.30
CA LEU A 5 -20.50 -25.60 18.17
C LEU A 5 -19.19 -25.11 17.53
N TYR A 6 -18.38 -26.02 16.98
CA TYR A 6 -17.15 -25.64 16.27
C TYR A 6 -17.43 -24.76 15.05
N SER A 7 -18.43 -25.10 14.25
CA SER A 7 -18.84 -24.27 13.12
C SER A 7 -19.28 -22.88 13.57
N GLY A 8 -20.08 -22.77 14.64
CA GLY A 8 -20.51 -21.49 15.21
C GLY A 8 -19.34 -20.64 15.73
N VAL A 9 -18.42 -21.24 16.49
CA VAL A 9 -17.22 -20.56 17.00
C VAL A 9 -16.30 -20.12 15.87
N SER A 10 -16.13 -20.95 14.84
CA SER A 10 -15.33 -20.59 13.66
C SER A 10 -15.92 -19.38 12.93
N GLY A 11 -17.24 -19.33 12.78
CA GLY A 11 -17.96 -18.18 12.23
C GLY A 11 -17.73 -16.90 13.03
N MET A 12 -17.89 -16.96 14.37
CA MET A 12 -17.65 -15.80 15.24
C MET A 12 -16.22 -15.27 15.12
N ARG A 13 -15.21 -16.15 15.11
CA ARG A 13 -13.80 -15.75 14.98
C ARG A 13 -13.51 -15.07 13.65
N VAL A 14 -14.00 -15.64 12.55
CA VAL A 14 -13.81 -15.08 11.21
C VAL A 14 -14.53 -13.74 11.06
N HIS A 15 -15.73 -13.61 11.63
CA HIS A 15 -16.43 -12.33 11.69
C HIS A 15 -15.71 -11.30 12.55
N GLN A 16 -15.11 -11.67 13.68
CA GLN A 16 -14.28 -10.78 14.49
C GLN A 16 -13.13 -10.21 13.67
N THR A 17 -12.35 -11.05 12.99
CA THR A 17 -11.24 -10.59 12.14
C THR A 17 -11.73 -9.66 11.02
N LYS A 18 -12.88 -9.95 10.41
CA LYS A 18 -13.48 -9.05 9.41
C LYS A 18 -13.84 -7.69 10.02
N MET A 19 -14.39 -7.67 11.24
CA MET A 19 -14.70 -6.43 11.95
C MET A 19 -13.42 -5.65 12.30
N ASP A 20 -12.34 -6.33 12.67
CA ASP A 20 -11.04 -5.69 12.93
C ASP A 20 -10.48 -5.03 11.66
N VAL A 21 -10.57 -5.70 10.50
CA VAL A 21 -10.19 -5.13 9.20
C VAL A 21 -11.04 -3.91 8.84
N ILE A 22 -12.36 -3.99 9.02
CA ILE A 22 -13.27 -2.84 8.80
C ILE A 22 -12.92 -1.70 9.75
N GLY A 23 -12.70 -1.98 11.03
CA GLY A 23 -12.33 -1.00 12.03
C GLY A 23 -11.02 -0.30 11.68
N ASN A 24 -10.01 -1.04 11.22
CA ASN A 24 -8.74 -0.46 10.77
C ASN A 24 -8.91 0.45 9.54
N ASN A 25 -9.72 0.03 8.56
CA ASN A 25 -10.04 0.86 7.40
C ASN A 25 -10.72 2.18 7.79
N ILE A 26 -11.68 2.13 8.72
CA ILE A 26 -12.39 3.32 9.19
C ILE A 26 -11.43 4.24 9.95
N ALA A 27 -10.60 3.69 10.82
CA ALA A 27 -9.62 4.46 11.60
C ALA A 27 -8.63 5.20 10.69
N ASN A 28 -8.28 4.63 9.53
CA ASN A 28 -7.32 5.19 8.59
C ASN A 28 -7.96 5.92 7.39
N VAL A 29 -9.25 6.28 7.47
CA VAL A 29 -9.96 6.93 6.36
C VAL A 29 -9.32 8.25 5.91
N ASN A 30 -8.69 8.98 6.84
CA ASN A 30 -8.02 10.26 6.58
C ASN A 30 -6.49 10.11 6.44
N THR A 31 -5.95 8.88 6.48
CA THR A 31 -4.52 8.65 6.34
C THR A 31 -4.14 8.69 4.86
N TYR A 32 -3.38 9.71 4.46
CA TYR A 32 -2.91 9.85 3.08
C TYR A 32 -2.05 8.67 2.65
N GLY A 33 -2.32 8.13 1.45
CA GLY A 33 -1.60 6.98 0.91
C GLY A 33 -2.03 5.62 1.46
N TYR A 34 -2.99 5.57 2.40
CA TYR A 34 -3.54 4.31 2.91
C TYR A 34 -4.22 3.49 1.80
N LYS A 35 -4.06 2.17 1.86
CA LYS A 35 -4.70 1.21 0.95
C LYS A 35 -5.64 0.32 1.75
N THR A 36 -6.91 0.33 1.35
CA THR A 36 -7.95 -0.41 2.07
C THR A 36 -7.73 -1.91 1.98
N GLN A 37 -8.04 -2.61 3.06
CA GLN A 37 -7.93 -4.05 3.16
C GLN A 37 -9.30 -4.72 3.17
N ARG A 38 -9.40 -5.93 2.61
CA ARG A 38 -10.63 -6.74 2.60
C ARG A 38 -10.35 -8.17 3.05
N ALA A 39 -11.07 -8.62 4.07
CA ALA A 39 -11.07 -10.02 4.48
C ALA A 39 -12.02 -10.85 3.62
N THR A 40 -11.53 -11.98 3.09
CA THR A 40 -12.33 -12.99 2.38
C THR A 40 -12.50 -14.22 3.27
N PHE A 41 -13.59 -14.96 3.08
CA PHE A 41 -13.88 -16.17 3.85
C PHE A 41 -13.71 -17.40 2.95
N ARG A 42 -13.27 -18.52 3.53
CA ARG A 42 -13.28 -19.82 2.85
C ARG A 42 -13.79 -20.91 3.78
N ASP A 43 -14.37 -21.96 3.21
CA ASP A 43 -14.67 -23.18 3.94
C ASP A 43 -13.38 -23.93 4.34
N ILE A 44 -13.49 -24.79 5.35
CA ILE A 44 -12.35 -25.58 5.85
C ILE A 44 -12.29 -26.93 5.12
N TYR A 45 -13.28 -27.78 5.39
CA TYR A 45 -13.35 -29.14 4.88
C TYR A 45 -14.79 -29.65 4.99
N TYR A 46 -15.15 -30.60 4.11
CA TYR A 46 -16.43 -31.28 4.12
C TYR A 46 -16.27 -32.75 4.49
N GLN A 47 -16.99 -33.20 5.52
CA GLN A 47 -17.10 -34.63 5.80
C GLN A 47 -18.15 -35.27 4.90
N GLN A 48 -17.76 -36.31 4.16
CA GLN A 48 -18.69 -37.15 3.43
C GLN A 48 -19.34 -38.16 4.36
N ILE A 49 -20.68 -38.12 4.44
CA ILE A 49 -21.51 -39.02 5.26
C ILE A 49 -22.16 -40.07 4.36
N LYS A 50 -22.45 -39.72 3.11
CA LYS A 50 -23.05 -40.62 2.13
C LYS A 50 -22.32 -40.51 0.79
N ASN A 51 -21.89 -41.67 0.28
CA ASN A 51 -21.33 -41.78 -1.06
C ASN A 51 -22.45 -41.68 -2.09
N PRO A 52 -22.21 -40.98 -3.22
CA PRO A 52 -23.17 -40.98 -4.31
C PRO A 52 -23.25 -42.37 -4.94
N SER A 53 -24.42 -42.73 -5.47
CA SER A 53 -24.64 -44.00 -6.18
C SER A 53 -25.31 -43.75 -7.52
N ALA A 54 -24.90 -44.49 -8.55
CA ALA A 54 -25.62 -44.52 -9.81
C ALA A 54 -27.01 -45.17 -9.64
N GLY A 55 -27.95 -44.85 -10.53
CA GLY A 55 -29.26 -45.51 -10.57
C GLY A 55 -29.16 -46.91 -11.15
N SER A 56 -30.05 -47.81 -10.72
CA SER A 56 -30.27 -49.14 -11.29
C SER A 56 -31.67 -49.25 -11.91
N ALA A 57 -32.00 -50.40 -12.51
CA ALA A 57 -33.31 -50.65 -13.14
C ALA A 57 -34.50 -50.45 -12.17
N ASP A 58 -34.29 -50.71 -10.88
CA ASP A 58 -35.36 -50.70 -9.86
C ASP A 58 -35.24 -49.52 -8.88
N ARG A 59 -34.19 -48.68 -8.98
CA ARG A 59 -33.99 -47.53 -8.07
C ARG A 59 -33.17 -46.40 -8.68
N GLY A 60 -33.61 -45.16 -8.46
CA GLY A 60 -32.86 -43.96 -8.84
C GLY A 60 -31.52 -43.80 -8.10
N GLY A 61 -30.58 -43.09 -8.73
CA GLY A 61 -29.30 -42.75 -8.12
C GLY A 61 -29.45 -41.86 -6.88
N THR A 62 -28.42 -41.82 -6.05
CA THR A 62 -28.43 -41.01 -4.83
C THR A 62 -27.30 -40.00 -4.81
N ASN A 63 -27.61 -38.78 -4.36
CA ASN A 63 -26.62 -37.71 -4.22
C ASN A 63 -25.69 -37.97 -3.03
N SER A 64 -24.48 -37.41 -3.11
CA SER A 64 -23.57 -37.36 -1.97
C SER A 64 -24.15 -36.49 -0.86
N GLY A 65 -24.05 -36.96 0.38
CA GLY A 65 -24.37 -36.19 1.56
C GLY A 65 -23.09 -35.75 2.24
N GLN A 66 -22.85 -34.44 2.30
CA GLN A 66 -21.67 -33.86 2.93
C GLN A 66 -22.06 -32.82 3.99
N VAL A 67 -21.24 -32.70 5.03
CA VAL A 67 -21.41 -31.71 6.11
C VAL A 67 -20.10 -30.95 6.31
N GLY A 68 -20.16 -29.63 6.21
CA GLY A 68 -19.01 -28.73 6.37
C GLY A 68 -18.59 -28.56 7.84
N TYR A 69 -17.30 -28.38 8.08
CA TYR A 69 -16.71 -28.13 9.40
C TYR A 69 -16.62 -26.66 9.82
N GLY A 70 -17.23 -25.75 9.05
CA GLY A 70 -17.24 -24.31 9.34
C GLY A 70 -16.40 -23.51 8.35
N VAL A 71 -15.95 -22.34 8.80
CA VAL A 71 -15.34 -21.29 7.97
C VAL A 71 -14.03 -20.82 8.59
N GLN A 72 -13.09 -20.41 7.74
CA GLN A 72 -11.84 -19.75 8.13
C GLN A 72 -11.59 -18.51 7.26
N ILE A 73 -10.59 -17.70 7.62
CA ILE A 73 -10.16 -16.59 6.77
C ILE A 73 -9.53 -17.15 5.49
N GLY A 74 -10.01 -16.65 4.35
CA GLY A 74 -9.46 -16.86 3.03
C GLY A 74 -8.13 -16.14 2.91
N SER A 75 -8.22 -14.82 2.83
CA SER A 75 -7.11 -13.89 2.73
C SER A 75 -7.52 -12.54 3.32
N VAL A 76 -6.53 -11.68 3.57
CA VAL A 76 -6.75 -10.25 3.78
C VAL A 76 -6.01 -9.54 2.66
N ASP A 77 -6.76 -9.10 1.65
CA ASP A 77 -6.18 -8.51 0.45
C ASP A 77 -6.09 -7.00 0.60
N THR A 78 -4.97 -6.42 0.16
CA THR A 78 -4.83 -4.96 0.06
C THR A 78 -5.27 -4.49 -1.33
N ILE A 79 -6.16 -3.51 -1.39
CA ILE A 79 -6.71 -2.99 -2.64
C ILE A 79 -5.93 -1.75 -3.05
N HIS A 80 -5.14 -1.86 -4.13
CA HIS A 80 -4.27 -0.81 -4.64
C HIS A 80 -4.96 0.20 -5.58
N ALA A 81 -6.29 0.28 -5.53
CA ALA A 81 -7.06 1.20 -6.37
C ALA A 81 -6.60 2.66 -6.19
N ILE A 82 -6.71 3.42 -7.29
CA ILE A 82 -6.47 4.85 -7.30
C ILE A 82 -7.70 5.55 -6.73
N THR A 83 -7.48 6.40 -5.74
CA THR A 83 -8.51 7.25 -5.13
C THR A 83 -8.29 8.70 -5.56
N GLY A 84 -9.27 9.56 -5.29
CA GLY A 84 -9.13 11.00 -5.49
C GLY A 84 -7.97 11.60 -4.69
N TYR A 85 -7.49 12.76 -5.13
CA TYR A 85 -6.49 13.56 -4.45
C TYR A 85 -7.04 14.96 -4.17
N THR A 86 -6.54 15.59 -3.11
CA THR A 86 -6.87 16.97 -2.76
C THR A 86 -5.63 17.83 -2.96
N PRO A 87 -5.70 18.93 -3.72
CA PRO A 87 -4.59 19.87 -3.85
C PRO A 87 -4.21 20.47 -2.48
N THR A 88 -2.93 20.44 -2.13
CA THR A 88 -2.43 20.99 -0.85
C THR A 88 -1.78 22.37 -0.98
N ASN A 89 -1.58 22.85 -2.22
CA ASN A 89 -0.84 24.09 -2.54
C ASN A 89 0.62 24.11 -2.02
N LYS A 90 1.19 22.96 -1.66
CA LYS A 90 2.60 22.81 -1.30
C LYS A 90 3.36 22.20 -2.47
N SER A 91 4.38 22.90 -2.97
CA SER A 91 5.12 22.51 -4.18
C SER A 91 5.84 21.17 -4.07
N THR A 92 6.20 20.74 -2.86
CA THR A 92 6.88 19.47 -2.61
C THR A 92 5.90 18.32 -2.38
N ASP A 93 4.60 18.60 -2.26
CA ASP A 93 3.61 17.55 -2.14
C ASP A 93 3.28 17.01 -3.53
N VAL A 94 3.56 15.73 -3.73
CA VAL A 94 3.39 15.06 -5.01
C VAL A 94 2.48 13.85 -4.88
N TYR A 95 1.82 13.52 -5.97
CA TYR A 95 0.98 12.34 -6.06
C TYR A 95 1.30 11.63 -7.37
N ILE A 96 1.45 10.31 -7.31
CA ILE A 96 1.63 9.49 -8.51
C ILE A 96 0.24 9.24 -9.09
N ASN A 97 -0.01 9.66 -10.32
CA ASN A 97 -1.22 9.31 -11.06
C ASN A 97 -0.96 8.03 -11.88
N GLY A 98 -1.44 6.89 -11.39
CA GLY A 98 -1.15 5.57 -11.98
C GLY A 98 -0.55 4.59 -10.99
N GLU A 99 0.02 3.51 -11.50
CA GLU A 99 0.68 2.49 -10.68
C GLU A 99 2.09 2.96 -10.27
N GLY A 100 2.60 2.41 -9.15
CA GLY A 100 3.96 2.68 -8.68
C GLY A 100 4.05 3.22 -7.24
N PHE A 101 5.28 3.36 -6.76
CA PHE A 101 5.60 3.83 -5.42
C PHE A 101 6.83 4.72 -5.46
N PHE A 102 6.94 5.62 -4.49
CA PHE A 102 8.20 6.32 -4.21
C PHE A 102 9.14 5.37 -3.49
N VAL A 103 10.40 5.36 -3.91
CA VAL A 103 11.46 4.63 -3.21
C VAL A 103 12.04 5.57 -2.17
N VAL A 104 12.08 5.12 -0.92
CA VAL A 104 12.68 5.87 0.19
C VAL A 104 13.69 4.99 0.90
N GLU A 105 14.70 5.60 1.51
CA GLU A 105 15.68 4.89 2.32
C GLU A 105 15.58 5.35 3.76
N ALA A 106 15.32 4.38 4.65
CA ALA A 106 15.28 4.62 6.08
C ALA A 106 16.68 4.94 6.63
N SER A 107 16.75 5.48 7.84
CA SER A 107 18.02 5.76 8.54
C SER A 107 18.88 4.50 8.74
N THR A 108 18.28 3.31 8.67
CA THR A 108 18.94 2.00 8.73
C THR A 108 19.63 1.59 7.41
N GLY A 109 19.43 2.35 6.32
CA GLY A 109 19.92 2.01 4.98
C GLY A 109 19.00 1.06 4.19
N GLU A 110 17.85 0.69 4.74
CA GLU A 110 16.87 -0.16 4.05
C GLU A 110 16.04 0.65 3.05
N ARG A 111 15.87 0.11 1.83
CA ARG A 111 14.98 0.67 0.82
C ARG A 111 13.54 0.23 1.04
N LEU A 112 12.66 1.20 1.26
CA LEU A 112 11.23 1.05 1.47
C LEU A 112 10.45 1.71 0.32
N TYR A 113 9.16 1.40 0.27
CA TYR A 113 8.25 1.92 -0.75
C TYR A 113 7.06 2.62 -0.08
N THR A 114 6.76 3.83 -0.53
CA THR A 114 5.63 4.60 0.00
C THR A 114 4.79 5.20 -1.13
N ARG A 115 3.50 5.37 -0.86
CA ARG A 115 2.58 6.10 -1.73
C ARG A 115 2.30 7.52 -1.22
N LEU A 116 2.73 7.83 0.00
CA LEU A 116 2.62 9.15 0.58
C LEU A 116 3.67 10.06 -0.05
N GLY A 117 3.24 11.06 -0.82
CA GLY A 117 4.13 12.06 -1.40
C GLY A 117 4.13 13.38 -0.64
N ALA A 118 3.96 13.34 0.68
CA ALA A 118 4.20 14.49 1.55
C ALA A 118 5.72 14.61 1.77
N LEU A 119 6.39 15.32 0.87
CA LEU A 119 7.84 15.43 0.85
C LEU A 119 8.30 16.80 1.36
N GLY A 120 9.54 16.88 1.80
CA GLY A 120 10.22 18.11 2.22
C GLY A 120 11.71 18.05 1.93
N PHE A 121 12.43 19.09 2.31
CA PHE A 121 13.89 19.12 2.25
C PHE A 121 14.47 19.18 3.66
N ASP A 122 15.56 18.43 3.88
CA ASP A 122 16.35 18.55 5.10
C ASP A 122 17.36 19.71 5.01
N SER A 123 18.12 19.94 6.09
CA SER A 123 19.15 20.98 6.15
C SER A 123 20.32 20.78 5.17
N GLU A 124 20.51 19.55 4.69
CA GLU A 124 21.54 19.21 3.72
C GLU A 124 21.02 19.35 2.27
N GLY A 125 19.73 19.63 2.09
CA GLY A 125 19.07 19.76 0.80
C GLY A 125 18.62 18.43 0.20
N ASN A 126 18.64 17.32 0.96
CA ASN A 126 18.09 16.05 0.51
C ASN A 126 16.56 16.10 0.60
N MET A 127 15.88 15.50 -0.37
CA MET A 127 14.43 15.33 -0.31
C MET A 127 14.09 14.18 0.63
N VAL A 128 13.23 14.44 1.61
CA VAL A 128 12.85 13.50 2.66
C VAL A 128 11.34 13.34 2.76
N ASP A 129 10.90 12.16 3.20
CA ASP A 129 9.51 11.93 3.58
C ASP A 129 9.22 12.45 5.00
N VAL A 130 7.97 12.30 5.45
CA VAL A 130 7.53 12.70 6.79
C VAL A 130 8.26 11.98 7.94
N ASN A 131 8.90 10.84 7.67
CA ASN A 131 9.68 10.08 8.64
C ASN A 131 11.17 10.44 8.62
N GLY A 132 11.59 11.38 7.75
CA GLY A 132 13.00 11.72 7.54
C GLY A 132 13.75 10.73 6.65
N SER A 133 13.04 9.81 5.98
CA SER A 133 13.64 8.87 5.03
C SER A 133 13.97 9.58 3.73
N ARG A 134 15.15 9.34 3.17
CA ARG A 134 15.61 10.01 1.94
C ARG A 134 14.89 9.45 0.73
N VAL A 135 14.35 10.31 -0.13
CA VAL A 135 13.65 9.91 -1.35
C VAL A 135 14.67 9.66 -2.46
N TYR A 136 14.52 8.55 -3.17
CA TYR A 136 15.41 8.14 -4.24
C TYR A 136 14.79 8.36 -5.62
N GLY A 137 15.64 8.68 -6.60
CA GLY A 137 15.28 8.84 -8.00
C GLY A 137 16.51 9.13 -8.84
N TRP A 138 16.33 9.82 -9.96
CA TRP A 138 17.43 10.26 -10.81
C TRP A 138 17.64 11.76 -10.65
N ASN A 139 18.86 12.15 -10.28
CA ASN A 139 19.24 13.56 -10.22
C ASN A 139 19.48 14.11 -11.64
N ALA A 140 19.03 15.33 -11.88
CA ALA A 140 19.23 16.04 -13.15
C ALA A 140 20.59 16.75 -13.15
N THR A 141 21.49 16.39 -14.07
CA THR A 141 22.72 17.17 -14.34
C THR A 141 22.45 18.30 -15.34
N GLY A 142 21.52 19.21 -15.02
CA GLY A 142 21.17 20.37 -15.84
C GLY A 142 20.11 20.14 -16.94
N THR A 143 19.82 18.89 -17.30
CA THR A 143 18.67 18.51 -18.14
C THR A 143 17.75 17.60 -17.32
N PRO A 144 16.41 17.80 -17.32
CA PRO A 144 15.50 16.87 -16.66
C PRO A 144 15.77 15.44 -17.15
N PRO A 145 15.97 14.46 -16.27
CA PRO A 145 16.18 13.09 -16.69
C PRO A 145 14.94 12.62 -17.48
N THR A 146 15.10 12.37 -18.77
CA THR A 146 14.14 11.60 -19.54
C THR A 146 14.11 10.18 -18.98
N MET A 147 12.93 9.56 -18.82
CA MET A 147 12.84 8.14 -18.40
C MET A 147 13.85 7.32 -19.20
N PRO A 148 14.94 6.86 -18.60
CA PRO A 148 16.03 6.33 -19.39
C PRO A 148 15.61 4.93 -19.82
N GLY A 149 15.67 4.66 -21.13
CA GLY A 149 15.49 3.30 -21.68
C GLY A 149 16.53 2.30 -21.16
N THR A 150 17.51 2.78 -20.39
CA THR A 150 18.45 1.98 -19.60
C THR A 150 18.52 2.62 -18.21
N LEU A 151 17.81 2.03 -17.24
CA LEU A 151 17.72 2.55 -15.87
C LEU A 151 19.13 2.65 -15.27
N GLY A 152 19.65 3.87 -15.14
CA GLY A 152 20.79 4.13 -14.26
C GLY A 152 20.41 3.86 -12.81
N ASN A 153 21.39 3.72 -11.93
CA ASN A 153 21.11 3.54 -10.50
C ASN A 153 20.35 4.76 -9.95
N ILE A 154 19.35 4.50 -9.11
CA ILE A 154 18.66 5.55 -8.36
C ILE A 154 19.56 6.02 -7.20
N GLU A 155 19.55 7.31 -6.95
CA GLU A 155 20.30 7.99 -5.89
C GLU A 155 19.36 8.87 -5.06
N ALA A 156 19.80 9.27 -3.86
CA ALA A 156 19.05 10.22 -3.06
C ALA A 156 18.85 11.53 -3.85
N ILE A 157 17.60 11.98 -3.93
CA ILE A 157 17.26 13.22 -4.62
C ILE A 157 17.73 14.37 -3.75
N LYS A 158 18.57 15.22 -4.31
CA LYS A 158 19.15 16.37 -3.64
C LYS A 158 18.91 17.63 -4.46
N LEU A 159 18.62 18.73 -3.78
CA LEU A 159 18.62 20.04 -4.44
C LEU A 159 19.98 20.25 -5.10
N PRO A 160 20.02 20.71 -6.38
CA PRO A 160 21.28 21.04 -7.01
C PRO A 160 21.97 22.11 -6.16
N THR A 161 23.20 21.83 -5.74
CA THR A 161 24.05 22.86 -5.16
C THR A 161 24.22 23.95 -6.22
N PRO A 162 23.88 25.21 -5.92
CA PRO A 162 24.13 26.29 -6.85
C PRO A 162 25.61 26.26 -7.21
N PRO A 163 25.98 26.26 -8.51
CA PRO A 163 27.35 26.54 -8.91
C PRO A 163 27.89 27.76 -8.16
N ALA A 164 29.18 27.75 -7.81
CA ALA A 164 29.80 28.78 -6.98
C ALA A 164 29.59 30.23 -7.50
N ASP A 165 29.22 30.37 -8.77
CA ASP A 165 28.96 31.64 -9.46
C ASP A 165 27.48 32.05 -9.50
N TYR A 166 26.56 31.36 -8.81
CA TYR A 166 25.17 31.81 -8.65
C TYR A 166 25.13 33.05 -7.75
N LYS A 167 25.38 34.21 -8.36
CA LYS A 167 25.00 35.50 -7.79
C LYS A 167 23.49 35.63 -7.96
N PHE A 168 22.78 35.91 -6.86
CA PHE A 168 21.39 36.36 -6.94
C PHE A 168 21.37 37.71 -7.65
N ASN A 169 21.28 37.68 -8.98
CA ASN A 169 21.09 38.87 -9.78
C ASN A 169 19.71 39.44 -9.41
N ASN A 170 19.71 40.59 -8.72
CA ASN A 170 18.57 41.32 -8.13
C ASN A 170 18.42 41.27 -6.59
N ILE A 171 19.41 40.79 -5.84
CA ILE A 171 19.50 41.17 -4.42
C ILE A 171 20.59 42.25 -4.30
N THR A 172 20.16 43.51 -4.44
CA THR A 172 21.00 44.65 -4.05
C THR A 172 20.70 44.91 -2.58
N ILE A 173 21.54 44.40 -1.67
CA ILE A 173 21.52 44.89 -0.28
C ILE A 173 22.31 46.19 -0.30
N ASN A 174 21.64 47.31 -0.12
CA ASN A 174 22.31 48.58 0.05
C ASN A 174 23.18 48.55 1.32
N PRO A 175 24.19 49.42 1.48
CA PRO A 175 25.02 49.48 2.69
C PRO A 175 24.23 49.71 4.00
N ASP A 176 22.94 50.06 3.92
CA ASP A 176 22.02 50.23 5.04
C ASP A 176 21.21 48.97 5.41
N GLY A 177 21.39 47.87 4.66
CA GLY A 177 20.69 46.61 4.91
C GLY A 177 19.27 46.54 4.33
N THR A 178 18.89 47.42 3.40
CA THR A 178 17.64 47.31 2.61
C THR A 178 17.87 46.95 1.15
#